data_AF-R1DTR6-F1
#
_entry.id   AF-R1DTR6-F1
#
_cell.length_a   1.000
_cell.length_b   1.000
_cell.length_c   1.000
_cell.angle_alpha   90.00
_cell.angle_beta   90.00
_cell.angle_gamma   90.00
#
_symmetry.space_group_name_H-M   'P 1'
#
loop_
_entity.id
_entity.type
_entity.pdbx_description
1 polymer ?
#
loop_
_entity_poly.entity_id
_entity_poly.type
_entity_poly.pdbx_seq_one_letter_code
_entity_poly.pdbx_strand_id
1 'polypeptide(L)'
;MQEVLLEEARLSVRSERAVDRAHHKEHDVYVAHKRKTNSQLELDALVRRYGLALSFFQRWQTRGVSSIREMTVQLAKIAGNQAKLDWLREQCEMRVIGLSFNYQLQWGSSKDEDIGTVEDLTGHLKEILEEEQERRGACELPDRCPIPTVRRKTFKELGTPTRQAKEIASRVQEYGAEELLERAERERVRLEEAGEIDRVADENPEEAPPCDDSLVGAELEICWRYWVPYTDASGRQRRKGAKMWCLGTVVQIANGTTDKQEPDKPRCKKLAKAGAARIRWPADAERDEPESWSWEILTEANFNDDVHIGWRLSEGELRRRAGARKGRAAM
;
A
#
# COMPACT_ATOMS: atom_id res chain seq x y z
N MET A 1 -53.26 -38.43 45.15
CA MET A 1 -52.23 -37.41 45.49
C MET A 1 -50.88 -37.74 44.83
N GLN A 2 -50.36 -38.96 44.95
CA GLN A 2 -49.10 -39.37 44.30
C GLN A 2 -49.14 -39.34 42.75
N GLU A 3 -50.25 -39.73 42.11
CA GLU A 3 -50.37 -39.71 40.65
C GLU A 3 -50.39 -38.30 40.05
N VAL A 4 -50.98 -37.34 40.77
CA VAL A 4 -51.04 -35.93 40.37
C VAL A 4 -49.64 -35.32 40.38
N LEU A 5 -48.86 -35.59 41.43
CA LEU A 5 -47.46 -35.14 41.55
C LEU A 5 -46.56 -35.74 40.46
N LEU A 6 -46.81 -36.99 40.05
CA LEU A 6 -46.06 -37.64 38.97
C LEU A 6 -46.33 -36.99 37.60
N GLU A 7 -47.59 -36.67 37.31
CA GLU A 7 -47.96 -35.98 36.06
C GLU A 7 -47.47 -34.53 36.04
N GLU A 8 -47.52 -33.81 37.15
CA GLU A 8 -46.92 -32.48 37.27
C GLU A 8 -45.39 -32.51 37.01
N ALA A 9 -44.68 -33.49 37.58
CA ALA A 9 -43.26 -33.67 37.32
C ALA A 9 -42.96 -34.00 35.84
N ARG A 10 -43.80 -34.82 35.19
CA ARG A 10 -43.67 -35.12 33.75
C ARG A 10 -43.89 -33.89 32.87
N LEU A 11 -44.87 -33.05 33.23
CA LEU A 11 -45.15 -31.81 32.53
C LEU A 11 -44.00 -30.80 32.71
N SER A 12 -43.45 -30.66 33.93
CA SER A 12 -42.28 -29.80 34.19
C SER A 12 -41.07 -30.22 33.36
N VAL A 13 -40.74 -31.51 33.35
CA VAL A 13 -39.61 -32.04 32.56
C VAL A 13 -39.85 -31.83 31.05
N ARG A 14 -41.09 -31.94 30.57
CA ARG A 14 -41.42 -31.66 29.16
C ARG A 14 -41.26 -30.18 28.82
N SER A 15 -41.68 -29.27 29.70
CA SER A 15 -41.49 -27.83 29.50
C SER A 15 -40.02 -27.43 29.56
N GLU A 16 -39.26 -27.96 30.51
CA GLU A 16 -37.82 -27.73 30.63
C GLU A 16 -37.08 -28.22 29.37
N ARG A 17 -37.39 -29.43 28.89
CA ARG A 17 -36.82 -29.95 27.62
C ARG A 17 -37.25 -29.15 26.39
N ALA A 18 -38.38 -28.45 26.43
CA ALA A 18 -38.79 -27.56 25.34
C ALA A 18 -37.97 -26.27 25.37
N VAL A 19 -37.74 -25.71 26.56
CA VAL A 19 -36.88 -24.54 26.79
C VAL A 19 -35.42 -24.86 26.40
N ASP A 20 -34.87 -25.99 26.84
CA ASP A 20 -33.52 -26.42 26.48
C ASP A 20 -33.34 -26.59 24.97
N ARG A 21 -34.33 -27.17 24.27
CA ARG A 21 -34.30 -27.29 22.81
C ARG A 21 -34.36 -25.93 22.11
N ALA A 22 -35.11 -24.98 22.66
CA ALA A 22 -35.16 -23.62 22.13
C ALA A 22 -33.81 -22.90 22.33
N HIS A 23 -33.23 -22.97 23.54
CA HIS A 23 -31.91 -22.40 23.84
C HIS A 23 -30.81 -23.02 22.97
N HIS A 24 -30.82 -24.35 22.77
CA HIS A 24 -29.87 -25.00 21.87
C HIS A 24 -30.02 -24.51 20.44
N LYS A 25 -31.25 -24.34 19.95
CA LYS A 25 -31.48 -23.81 18.59
C LYS A 25 -31.00 -22.38 18.43
N GLU A 26 -31.23 -21.52 19.42
CA GLU A 26 -30.72 -20.14 19.43
C GLU A 26 -29.18 -20.11 19.47
N HIS A 27 -28.58 -20.95 20.30
CA HIS A 27 -27.12 -21.09 20.37
C HIS A 27 -26.54 -21.59 19.03
N ASP A 28 -27.17 -22.55 18.38
CA ASP A 28 -26.73 -23.05 17.07
C ASP A 28 -26.80 -21.96 15.98
N VAL A 29 -27.85 -21.13 15.99
CA VAL A 29 -27.98 -19.97 15.10
C VAL A 29 -26.88 -18.94 15.38
N TYR A 30 -26.65 -18.62 16.66
CA TYR A 30 -25.57 -17.71 17.06
C TYR A 30 -24.19 -18.21 16.61
N VAL A 31 -23.89 -19.50 16.85
CA VAL A 31 -22.62 -20.12 16.43
C VAL A 31 -22.48 -20.11 14.92
N ALA A 32 -23.54 -20.41 14.16
CA ALA A 32 -23.52 -20.34 12.70
C ALA A 32 -23.27 -18.91 12.19
N HIS A 33 -23.91 -17.90 12.78
CA HIS A 33 -23.68 -16.50 12.45
C HIS A 33 -22.23 -16.09 12.75
N LYS A 34 -21.73 -16.39 13.96
CA LYS A 34 -20.36 -16.08 14.37
C LYS A 34 -19.32 -16.73 13.45
N ARG A 35 -19.54 -17.98 13.01
CA ARG A 35 -18.67 -18.65 12.04
C ARG A 35 -18.67 -17.94 10.69
N LYS A 36 -19.83 -17.50 10.19
CA LYS A 36 -19.93 -16.73 8.95
C LYS A 36 -19.15 -15.42 9.04
N THR A 37 -19.29 -14.69 10.15
CA THR A 37 -18.54 -13.45 10.40
C THR A 37 -17.03 -13.70 10.44
N ASN A 38 -16.57 -14.73 11.16
CA ASN A 38 -15.14 -15.06 11.20
C ASN A 38 -14.60 -15.46 9.82
N SER A 39 -15.34 -16.27 9.06
CA SER A 39 -14.95 -16.62 7.69
C SER A 39 -14.84 -15.40 6.79
N GLN A 40 -15.76 -14.44 6.93
CA GLN A 40 -15.70 -13.19 6.16
C GLN A 40 -14.46 -12.37 6.55
N LEU A 41 -14.17 -12.23 7.84
CA LEU A 41 -12.98 -11.52 8.32
C LEU A 41 -11.67 -12.16 7.81
N GLU A 42 -11.59 -13.49 7.78
CA GLU A 42 -10.44 -14.20 7.22
C GLU A 42 -10.30 -13.95 5.71
N LEU A 43 -11.40 -13.96 4.97
CA LEU A 43 -11.43 -13.67 3.53
C LEU A 43 -11.06 -12.22 3.23
N ASP A 44 -11.58 -11.26 4.00
CA ASP A 44 -11.26 -9.84 3.83
C ASP A 44 -9.78 -9.56 4.16
N ALA A 45 -9.24 -10.22 5.20
CA ALA A 45 -7.81 -10.16 5.51
C ALA A 45 -6.96 -10.77 4.38
N LEU A 46 -7.43 -11.85 3.75
CA LEU A 46 -6.75 -12.47 2.60
C LEU A 46 -6.74 -11.53 1.39
N VAL A 47 -7.88 -10.91 1.08
CA VAL A 47 -8.01 -9.91 0.01
C VAL A 47 -7.06 -8.74 0.23
N ARG A 48 -7.03 -8.17 1.45
CA ARG A 48 -6.11 -7.09 1.81
C ARG A 48 -4.65 -7.52 1.67
N ARG A 49 -4.30 -8.71 2.16
CA ARG A 49 -2.96 -9.26 2.01
C ARG A 49 -2.57 -9.39 0.54
N TYR A 50 -3.49 -9.85 -0.31
CA TYR A 50 -3.20 -10.00 -1.73
C TYR A 50 -3.04 -8.64 -2.43
N GLY A 51 -3.90 -7.66 -2.11
CA GLY A 51 -3.77 -6.29 -2.64
C GLY A 51 -2.42 -5.65 -2.32
N LEU A 52 -1.93 -5.82 -1.09
CA LEU A 52 -0.58 -5.39 -0.69
C LEU A 52 0.50 -6.18 -1.45
N ALA A 53 0.39 -7.51 -1.52
CA ALA A 53 1.35 -8.36 -2.23
C ALA A 53 1.49 -7.99 -3.71
N LEU A 54 0.40 -7.67 -4.40
CA LEU A 54 0.43 -7.21 -5.79
C LEU A 54 1.26 -5.93 -5.94
N SER A 55 1.12 -4.99 -5.00
CA SER A 55 1.87 -3.72 -5.01
C SER A 55 3.36 -3.98 -4.75
N PHE A 56 3.70 -4.76 -3.72
CA PHE A 56 5.09 -5.12 -3.41
C PHE A 56 5.75 -5.98 -4.50
N PHE A 57 5.00 -6.85 -5.17
CA PHE A 57 5.50 -7.63 -6.30
C PHE A 57 5.87 -6.73 -7.49
N GLN A 58 5.02 -5.74 -7.80
CA GLN A 58 5.31 -4.75 -8.85
C GLN A 58 6.56 -3.91 -8.49
N ARG A 59 6.70 -3.49 -7.23
CA ARG A 59 7.90 -2.80 -6.74
C ARG A 59 9.15 -3.67 -6.84
N TRP A 60 9.05 -4.94 -6.49
CA TRP A 60 10.15 -5.90 -6.64
C TRP A 60 10.62 -5.99 -8.09
N GLN A 61 9.70 -6.10 -9.06
CA GLN A 61 10.05 -6.18 -10.48
C GLN A 61 10.72 -4.91 -11.02
N THR A 62 10.40 -3.75 -10.45
CA THR A 62 10.86 -2.45 -10.97
C THR A 62 12.10 -1.90 -10.25
N ARG A 63 12.21 -2.13 -8.93
CA ARG A 63 13.19 -1.49 -8.02
C ARG A 63 13.88 -2.48 -7.08
N GLY A 64 13.57 -3.78 -7.18
CA GLY A 64 14.17 -4.80 -6.34
C GLY A 64 15.64 -5.04 -6.70
N VAL A 65 16.54 -4.97 -5.73
CA VAL A 65 17.96 -5.33 -5.96
C VAL A 65 18.11 -6.83 -6.15
N SER A 66 18.93 -7.28 -7.10
CA SER A 66 19.06 -8.71 -7.43
C SER A 66 20.27 -9.39 -6.80
N SER A 67 21.17 -8.62 -6.17
CA SER A 67 22.41 -9.14 -5.59
C SER A 67 22.90 -8.36 -4.37
N ILE A 68 23.68 -9.02 -3.52
CA ILE A 68 24.34 -8.41 -2.35
C ILE A 68 25.24 -7.24 -2.76
N ARG A 69 25.92 -7.37 -3.91
CA ARG A 69 26.78 -6.30 -4.44
C ARG A 69 25.97 -5.05 -4.77
N GLU A 70 24.87 -5.22 -5.49
CA GLU A 70 23.96 -4.13 -5.84
C GLU A 70 23.36 -3.47 -4.59
N MET A 71 22.89 -4.28 -3.64
CA MET A 71 22.40 -3.80 -2.34
C MET A 71 23.44 -2.92 -1.64
N THR A 72 24.70 -3.37 -1.58
CA THR A 72 25.80 -2.61 -0.94
C THR A 72 26.06 -1.28 -1.64
N VAL A 73 26.02 -1.28 -2.98
CA VAL A 73 26.20 -0.05 -3.78
C VAL A 73 25.05 0.93 -3.52
N GLN A 74 23.80 0.46 -3.46
CA GLN A 74 22.65 1.34 -3.20
C GLN A 74 22.67 1.90 -1.78
N LEU A 75 22.98 1.08 -0.77
CA LEU A 75 23.12 1.53 0.62
C LEU A 75 24.19 2.61 0.79
N ALA A 76 25.25 2.60 -0.03
CA ALA A 76 26.29 3.62 0.00
C ALA A 76 25.82 4.97 -0.56
N LYS A 77 24.84 4.99 -1.47
CA LYS A 77 24.27 6.22 -2.04
C LYS A 77 23.27 6.91 -1.12
N ILE A 78 22.58 6.14 -0.27
CA ILE A 78 21.54 6.66 0.61
C ILE A 78 22.18 7.40 1.79
N ALA A 79 21.83 8.68 1.93
CA ALA A 79 22.26 9.50 3.06
C ALA A 79 21.29 9.35 4.25
N GLY A 80 21.83 9.21 5.46
CA GLY A 80 21.05 9.13 6.70
C GLY A 80 20.59 7.72 7.08
N ASN A 81 20.61 7.43 8.38
CA ASN A 81 20.29 6.09 8.87
C ASN A 81 18.82 5.73 8.69
N GLN A 82 17.90 6.68 8.89
CA GLN A 82 16.47 6.42 8.76
C GLN A 82 16.09 6.04 7.32
N ALA A 83 16.59 6.78 6.32
CA ALA A 83 16.35 6.46 4.91
C ALA A 83 16.92 5.08 4.52
N LYS A 84 18.07 4.68 5.09
CA LYS A 84 18.61 3.32 4.90
C LYS A 84 17.71 2.25 5.50
N LEU A 85 17.19 2.48 6.70
CA LEU A 85 16.26 1.56 7.35
C LEU A 85 14.97 1.40 6.53
N ASP A 86 14.39 2.50 6.07
CA ASP A 86 13.14 2.47 5.31
C ASP A 86 13.34 1.79 3.95
N TRP A 87 14.47 2.03 3.27
CA TRP A 87 14.83 1.33 2.06
C TRP A 87 15.05 -0.19 2.29
N LEU A 88 15.77 -0.56 3.35
CA LEU A 88 16.00 -1.98 3.69
C LEU A 88 14.69 -2.69 4.04
N ARG A 89 13.80 -2.01 4.76
CA ARG A 89 12.44 -2.51 5.06
C ARG A 89 11.69 -2.82 3.79
N GLU A 90 11.62 -1.85 2.88
CA GLU A 90 10.92 -2.02 1.62
C GLU A 90 11.49 -3.19 0.81
N GLN A 91 12.83 -3.29 0.69
CA GLN A 91 13.47 -4.39 -0.06
C GLN A 91 13.15 -5.76 0.54
N CYS A 92 13.08 -5.88 1.87
CA CYS A 92 12.69 -7.10 2.54
C CYS A 92 11.18 -7.40 2.38
N GLU A 93 10.30 -6.39 2.51
CA GLU A 93 8.85 -6.51 2.32
C GLU A 93 8.48 -6.91 0.89
N MET A 94 9.22 -6.41 -0.11
CA MET A 94 9.10 -6.84 -1.51
C MET A 94 9.19 -8.37 -1.67
N ARG A 95 10.05 -9.05 -0.90
CA ARG A 95 10.18 -10.52 -0.94
C ARG A 95 9.18 -11.21 -0.02
N VAL A 96 9.06 -10.76 1.22
CA VAL A 96 8.21 -11.43 2.22
C VAL A 96 6.72 -11.30 1.88
N ILE A 97 6.30 -10.13 1.43
CA ILE A 97 4.92 -9.85 1.04
C ILE A 97 4.73 -10.14 -0.44
N GLY A 98 5.55 -9.54 -1.31
CA GLY A 98 5.39 -9.63 -2.77
C GLY A 98 5.66 -11.02 -3.35
N LEU A 99 6.69 -11.72 -2.87
CA LEU A 99 7.03 -13.10 -3.30
C LEU A 99 6.56 -14.18 -2.31
N SER A 100 5.91 -13.79 -1.20
CA SER A 100 5.47 -14.70 -0.14
C SER A 100 6.60 -15.53 0.49
N PHE A 101 7.82 -14.98 0.58
CA PHE A 101 8.93 -15.62 1.28
C PHE A 101 8.64 -15.71 2.79
N ASN A 102 9.04 -16.80 3.43
CA ASN A 102 8.65 -17.09 4.82
C ASN A 102 9.73 -16.62 5.81
N TYR A 103 9.89 -15.30 5.95
CA TYR A 103 10.78 -14.69 6.94
C TYR A 103 9.99 -13.93 8.01
N GLN A 104 10.48 -13.99 9.25
CA GLN A 104 9.98 -13.16 10.35
C GLN A 104 10.93 -11.99 10.54
N LEU A 105 10.61 -10.86 9.92
CA LEU A 105 11.43 -9.66 9.99
C LEU A 105 11.12 -8.90 11.28
N GLN A 106 12.16 -8.63 12.06
CA GLN A 106 12.06 -7.76 13.24
C GLN A 106 12.46 -6.35 12.86
N TRP A 107 11.50 -5.44 12.86
CA TRP A 107 11.66 -4.08 12.33
C TRP A 107 12.17 -3.06 13.35
N GLY A 108 12.52 -3.53 14.53
CA GLY A 108 12.93 -2.75 15.70
C GLY A 108 12.01 -2.98 16.89
N SER A 109 12.56 -2.84 18.10
CA SER A 109 11.84 -3.04 19.36
C SER A 109 11.93 -1.78 20.20
N SER A 110 10.81 -1.27 20.70
CA SER A 110 10.85 -0.18 21.70
C SER A 110 11.48 -0.61 23.03
N LYS A 111 11.73 -1.91 23.21
CA LYS A 111 12.33 -2.51 24.39
C LYS A 111 13.80 -2.89 24.19
N ASP A 112 14.29 -2.87 22.94
CA ASP A 112 15.64 -3.29 22.58
C ASP A 112 16.13 -2.42 21.42
N GLU A 113 17.01 -1.47 21.74
CA GLU A 113 17.56 -0.48 20.81
C GLU A 113 18.52 -1.10 19.78
N ASP A 114 19.02 -2.32 20.06
CA ASP A 114 19.93 -3.05 19.20
C ASP A 114 19.21 -3.89 18.13
N ILE A 115 17.88 -3.98 18.18
CA ILE A 115 17.08 -4.69 17.16
C ILE A 115 16.63 -3.72 16.07
N GLY A 116 16.76 -4.15 14.82
CA GLY A 116 16.26 -3.40 13.66
C GLY A 116 17.18 -2.26 13.26
N THR A 117 18.47 -2.39 13.58
CA THR A 117 19.52 -1.49 13.11
C THR A 117 19.77 -1.67 11.61
N VAL A 118 20.52 -0.74 11.01
CA VAL A 118 20.91 -0.85 9.59
C VAL A 118 21.72 -2.12 9.35
N GLU A 119 22.52 -2.56 10.33
CA GLU A 119 23.33 -3.77 10.23
C GLU A 119 22.45 -5.03 10.25
N ASP A 120 21.50 -5.13 11.18
CA ASP A 120 20.59 -6.29 11.28
C ASP A 120 19.77 -6.46 10.01
N LEU A 121 19.14 -5.37 9.54
CA LEU A 121 18.31 -5.43 8.34
C LEU A 121 19.15 -5.69 7.08
N THR A 122 20.41 -5.23 7.04
CA THR A 122 21.34 -5.61 5.98
C THR A 122 21.66 -7.10 6.04
N GLY A 123 21.82 -7.67 7.24
CA GLY A 123 21.99 -9.12 7.44
C GLY A 123 20.80 -9.91 6.92
N HIS A 124 19.59 -9.57 7.35
CA HIS A 124 18.36 -10.22 6.88
C HIS A 124 18.19 -10.13 5.36
N LEU A 125 18.47 -8.97 4.76
CA LEU A 125 18.35 -8.82 3.31
C LEU A 125 19.40 -9.68 2.57
N LYS A 126 20.61 -9.85 3.12
CA LYS A 126 21.60 -10.77 2.53
C LYS A 126 21.09 -12.21 2.49
N GLU A 127 20.58 -12.72 3.60
CA GLU A 127 20.01 -14.08 3.67
C GLU A 127 18.89 -14.27 2.65
N ILE A 128 17.97 -13.29 2.56
CA ILE A 128 16.88 -13.30 1.59
C ILE A 128 17.42 -13.31 0.14
N LEU A 129 18.45 -12.51 -0.15
CA LEU A 129 19.02 -12.42 -1.49
C LEU A 129 19.79 -13.69 -1.89
N GLU A 130 20.42 -14.38 -0.93
CA GLU A 130 21.06 -15.68 -1.17
C GLU A 130 20.00 -16.72 -1.54
N GLU A 131 18.91 -16.83 -0.78
CA GLU A 131 17.80 -17.73 -1.11
C GLU A 131 17.13 -17.34 -2.44
N GLU A 132 16.96 -16.04 -2.71
CA GLU A 132 16.40 -15.55 -3.98
C GLU A 132 17.29 -15.99 -5.17
N GLN A 133 18.61 -15.95 -5.02
CA GLN A 133 19.54 -16.40 -6.05
C GLN A 133 19.50 -17.92 -6.26
N GLU A 134 19.41 -18.71 -5.19
CA GLU A 134 19.24 -20.16 -5.27
C GLU A 134 17.95 -20.52 -6.02
N ARG A 135 16.82 -19.93 -5.62
CA ARG A 135 15.51 -20.12 -6.28
C ARG A 135 15.53 -19.64 -7.73
N ARG A 136 16.23 -18.54 -8.04
CA ARG A 136 16.42 -18.07 -9.41
C ARG A 136 17.18 -19.08 -10.26
N GLY A 137 18.28 -19.64 -9.72
CA GLY A 137 19.06 -20.68 -10.38
C GLY A 137 18.28 -21.97 -10.62
N ALA A 138 17.35 -22.29 -9.72
CA ALA A 138 16.42 -23.41 -9.85
C ALA A 138 15.17 -23.13 -10.71
N CYS A 139 15.03 -21.90 -11.24
CA CYS A 139 13.82 -21.44 -11.95
C CYS A 139 12.52 -21.55 -11.11
N GLU A 140 12.61 -21.34 -9.80
CA GLU A 140 11.49 -21.42 -8.85
C GLU A 140 10.91 -20.04 -8.47
N LEU A 141 11.45 -18.95 -9.03
CA LEU A 141 10.88 -17.62 -8.84
C LEU A 141 9.57 -17.47 -9.62
N PRO A 142 8.54 -16.87 -9.01
CA PRO A 142 7.23 -16.79 -9.65
C PRO A 142 7.18 -15.69 -10.72
N ASP A 143 6.58 -16.00 -11.87
CA ASP A 143 6.35 -15.02 -12.96
C ASP A 143 5.23 -14.02 -12.63
N ARG A 144 4.36 -14.36 -11.68
CA ARG A 144 3.22 -13.57 -11.23
C ARG A 144 3.16 -13.57 -9.72
N CYS A 145 2.61 -12.49 -9.13
CA CYS A 145 2.46 -12.38 -7.69
C CYS A 145 1.76 -13.64 -7.11
N PRO A 146 2.40 -14.36 -6.17
CA PRO A 146 1.84 -15.56 -5.57
C PRO A 146 0.50 -15.28 -4.90
N ILE A 147 -0.47 -16.15 -5.15
CA ILE A 147 -1.80 -16.05 -4.54
C ILE A 147 -1.68 -16.49 -3.08
N PRO A 148 -2.04 -15.64 -2.10
CA PRO A 148 -1.94 -16.03 -0.70
C PRO A 148 -2.95 -17.14 -0.41
N THR A 149 -2.52 -18.11 0.39
CA THR A 149 -3.34 -19.25 0.80
C THR A 149 -3.69 -19.15 2.29
N VAL A 150 -4.94 -19.47 2.62
CA VAL A 150 -5.38 -19.56 4.02
C VAL A 150 -4.77 -20.84 4.61
N ARG A 151 -3.72 -20.69 5.43
CA ARG A 151 -3.14 -21.81 6.17
C ARG A 151 -4.10 -22.25 7.27
N ARG A 152 -4.95 -23.23 6.98
CA ARG A 152 -5.81 -23.84 7.99
C ARG A 152 -5.08 -24.94 8.72
N LYS A 153 -5.31 -25.04 10.03
CA LYS A 153 -4.91 -26.21 10.80
C LYS A 153 -5.73 -27.39 10.32
N THR A 154 -5.14 -28.21 9.45
CA THR A 154 -5.68 -29.53 9.13
C THR A 154 -5.53 -30.39 10.38
N PHE A 155 -6.64 -30.65 11.07
CA PHE A 155 -6.62 -31.64 12.14
C PHE A 155 -6.38 -33.01 11.51
N LYS A 156 -5.47 -33.81 12.09
CA LYS A 156 -5.36 -35.22 11.71
C LYS A 156 -6.70 -35.87 11.96
N GLU A 157 -7.26 -36.54 10.96
CA GLU A 157 -8.50 -37.29 11.10
C GLU A 157 -8.28 -38.47 12.04
N LEU A 158 -8.58 -38.25 13.32
CA LEU A 158 -8.63 -39.32 14.32
C LEU A 158 -9.99 -40.02 14.18
N GLY A 159 -10.08 -40.99 13.27
CA GLY A 159 -11.28 -41.80 13.04
C GLY A 159 -12.12 -41.33 11.85
N THR A 160 -13.35 -41.85 11.73
CA THR A 160 -14.26 -41.50 10.62
C THR A 160 -14.90 -40.14 10.88
N PRO A 161 -14.72 -39.13 10.00
CA PRO A 161 -15.34 -37.82 10.17
C PRO A 161 -16.87 -37.94 10.17
N THR A 162 -17.51 -37.35 11.17
CA THR A 162 -18.97 -37.32 11.30
C THR A 162 -19.60 -36.58 10.12
N ARG A 163 -20.86 -36.90 9.79
CA ARG A 163 -21.60 -36.22 8.71
C ARG A 163 -21.63 -34.70 8.88
N GLN A 164 -21.73 -34.22 10.12
CA GLN A 164 -21.68 -32.79 10.45
C GLN A 164 -20.31 -32.18 10.12
N ALA A 165 -19.19 -32.88 10.40
CA ALA A 165 -17.86 -32.40 10.04
C ALA A 165 -17.69 -32.28 8.52
N LYS A 166 -18.20 -33.25 7.75
CA LYS A 166 -18.20 -33.20 6.28
C LYS A 166 -19.07 -32.07 5.74
N GLU A 167 -20.25 -31.85 6.31
CA GLU A 167 -21.14 -30.74 5.93
C GLU A 167 -20.51 -29.38 6.24
N ILE A 168 -19.80 -29.24 7.38
CA ILE A 168 -19.07 -28.02 7.73
C ILE A 168 -17.92 -27.75 6.75
N ALA A 169 -17.14 -28.78 6.40
CA ALA A 169 -16.07 -28.67 5.41
C ALA A 169 -16.59 -28.28 4.02
N SER A 170 -17.77 -28.78 3.64
CA SER A 170 -18.40 -28.48 2.34
C SER A 170 -19.02 -27.08 2.23
N ARG A 171 -19.24 -26.39 3.36
CA ARG A 171 -19.86 -25.04 3.41
C ARG A 171 -18.83 -23.92 3.54
N VAL A 172 -17.55 -24.25 3.43
CA VAL A 172 -16.48 -23.27 3.51
C VAL A 172 -16.54 -22.37 2.29
N GLN A 173 -16.63 -21.08 2.55
CA GLN A 173 -16.56 -20.06 1.52
C GLN A 173 -15.09 -19.81 1.19
N GLU A 174 -14.69 -20.10 -0.04
CA GLU A 174 -13.38 -19.80 -0.59
C GLU A 174 -13.57 -19.04 -1.89
N TYR A 175 -12.76 -18.01 -2.11
CA TYR A 175 -12.74 -17.34 -3.41
C TYR A 175 -11.87 -18.15 -4.37
N GLY A 176 -12.35 -18.31 -5.60
CA GLY A 176 -11.50 -18.76 -6.70
C GLY A 176 -10.36 -17.77 -6.94
N ALA A 177 -9.29 -18.20 -7.61
CA ALA A 177 -8.13 -17.36 -7.91
C ALA A 177 -8.50 -16.04 -8.62
N GLU A 178 -9.40 -16.11 -9.60
CA GLU A 178 -9.85 -14.94 -10.37
C GLU A 178 -10.71 -13.99 -9.53
N GLU A 179 -11.64 -14.52 -8.72
CA GLU A 179 -12.46 -13.70 -7.83
C GLU A 179 -11.61 -13.02 -6.76
N LEU A 180 -10.59 -13.72 -6.24
CA LEU A 180 -9.68 -13.14 -5.25
C LEU A 180 -8.83 -12.02 -5.87
N LEU A 181 -8.37 -12.19 -7.11
CA LEU A 181 -7.64 -11.16 -7.85
C LEU A 181 -8.50 -9.91 -8.06
N GLU A 182 -9.73 -10.08 -8.56
CA GLU A 182 -10.65 -8.97 -8.78
C GLU A 182 -10.93 -8.20 -7.49
N ARG A 183 -11.17 -8.91 -6.38
CA ARG A 183 -11.37 -8.27 -5.06
C ARG A 183 -10.10 -7.59 -4.56
N ALA A 184 -8.94 -8.17 -4.78
CA ALA A 184 -7.65 -7.59 -4.38
C ALA A 184 -7.33 -6.32 -5.17
N GLU A 185 -7.65 -6.27 -6.46
CA GLU A 185 -7.52 -5.05 -7.27
C GLU A 185 -8.42 -3.92 -6.76
N ARG A 186 -9.68 -4.24 -6.39
CA ARG A 186 -10.56 -3.25 -5.75
C ARG A 186 -10.03 -2.79 -4.38
N GLU A 187 -9.48 -3.71 -3.60
CA GLU A 187 -8.88 -3.36 -2.31
C GLU A 187 -7.62 -2.51 -2.47
N ARG A 188 -6.84 -2.66 -3.56
CA ARG A 188 -5.74 -1.73 -3.88
C ARG A 188 -6.26 -0.30 -4.04
N VAL A 189 -7.37 -0.10 -4.73
CA VAL A 189 -7.98 1.24 -4.86
C VAL A 189 -8.34 1.81 -3.49
N ARG A 190 -8.96 1.02 -2.61
CA ARG A 190 -9.27 1.43 -1.22
C ARG A 190 -8.00 1.76 -0.42
N LEU A 191 -6.95 0.95 -0.55
CA LEU A 191 -5.68 1.16 0.12
C LEU A 191 -4.99 2.45 -0.37
N GLU A 192 -5.11 2.76 -1.66
CA GLU A 192 -4.61 4.00 -2.26
C GLU A 192 -5.38 5.22 -1.72
N GLU A 193 -6.72 5.14 -1.68
CA GLU A 193 -7.57 6.18 -1.06
C GLU A 193 -7.28 6.38 0.43
N ALA A 194 -6.91 5.31 1.15
CA ALA A 194 -6.51 5.38 2.55
C ALA A 194 -5.07 5.89 2.74
N GLY A 195 -4.29 6.07 1.66
CA GLY A 195 -2.88 6.44 1.70
C GLY A 195 -1.96 5.34 2.23
N GLU A 196 -2.41 4.09 2.25
CA GLU A 196 -1.59 2.92 2.65
C GLU A 196 -0.66 2.47 1.51
N ILE A 197 -1.05 2.73 0.26
CA ILE A 197 -0.21 2.54 -0.93
C ILE A 197 -0.23 3.80 -1.79
N ASP A 198 0.83 4.03 -2.56
CA ASP A 198 0.93 5.16 -3.47
C ASP A 198 1.40 4.68 -4.84
N ARG A 199 0.43 4.35 -5.70
CA ARG A 199 0.70 3.83 -7.04
C ARG A 199 1.38 4.87 -7.93
N VAL A 200 1.04 6.15 -7.76
CA VAL A 200 1.67 7.22 -8.53
C VAL A 200 3.15 7.31 -8.18
N ALA A 201 3.50 7.23 -6.90
CA ALA A 201 4.89 7.13 -6.48
C ALA A 201 5.58 5.88 -7.03
N ASP A 202 4.87 4.74 -7.10
CA ASP A 202 5.40 3.46 -7.60
C ASP A 202 5.63 3.44 -9.13
N GLU A 203 4.80 4.15 -9.90
CA GLU A 203 4.89 4.22 -11.37
C GLU A 203 5.83 5.32 -11.88
N ASN A 204 6.17 6.29 -11.03
CA ASN A 204 7.16 7.30 -11.37
C ASN A 204 8.54 6.66 -11.64
N PRO A 205 9.35 7.25 -12.56
CA PRO A 205 10.71 6.78 -12.81
C PRO A 205 11.58 6.88 -11.55
N GLU A 206 12.68 6.13 -11.48
CA GLU A 206 13.64 6.24 -10.38
C GLU A 206 14.41 7.56 -10.44
N GLU A 207 14.80 7.98 -11.65
CA GLU A 207 15.48 9.24 -11.89
C GLU A 207 14.48 10.33 -12.26
N ALA A 208 14.65 11.51 -11.67
CA ALA A 208 13.86 12.68 -11.97
C ALA A 208 14.04 13.08 -13.45
N PRO A 209 12.97 13.42 -14.18
CA PRO A 209 13.12 13.97 -15.52
C PRO A 209 13.87 15.31 -15.46
N PRO A 210 14.67 15.64 -16.48
CA PRO A 210 15.41 16.89 -16.51
C PRO A 210 14.43 18.07 -16.47
N CYS A 211 14.75 19.10 -15.67
CA CYS A 211 13.96 20.31 -15.59
C CYS A 211 14.31 21.26 -16.74
N ASP A 212 13.92 20.87 -17.95
CA ASP A 212 14.14 21.59 -19.22
C ASP A 212 12.81 21.79 -19.98
N ASP A 213 12.87 22.39 -21.17
CA ASP A 213 11.70 22.72 -21.99
C ASP A 213 10.82 21.48 -22.31
N SER A 214 11.31 20.25 -22.14
CA SER A 214 10.50 19.02 -22.30
C SER A 214 9.43 18.85 -21.22
N LEU A 215 9.57 19.53 -20.08
CA LEU A 215 8.55 19.55 -19.04
C LEU A 215 7.42 20.55 -19.32
N VAL A 216 7.57 21.48 -20.26
CA VAL A 216 6.50 22.44 -20.57
C VAL A 216 5.27 21.70 -21.10
N GLY A 217 4.12 21.94 -20.46
CA GLY A 217 2.86 21.24 -20.73
C GLY A 217 2.68 19.93 -19.95
N ALA A 218 3.69 19.46 -19.23
CA ALA A 218 3.57 18.29 -18.37
C ALA A 218 2.71 18.60 -17.14
N GLU A 219 1.94 17.60 -16.70
CA GLU A 219 1.16 17.66 -15.47
C GLU A 219 1.95 17.03 -14.33
N LEU A 220 2.25 17.82 -13.31
CA LEU A 220 3.01 17.43 -12.13
C LEU A 220 2.11 17.42 -10.90
N GLU A 221 2.42 16.52 -9.97
CA GLU A 221 1.94 16.61 -8.60
C GLU A 221 3.04 17.21 -7.73
N ILE A 222 2.72 18.25 -6.97
CA ILE A 222 3.66 18.93 -6.07
C ILE A 222 3.11 18.90 -4.65
N CYS A 223 3.92 18.43 -3.71
CA CYS A 223 3.56 18.28 -2.31
C CYS A 223 3.61 19.64 -1.59
N TRP A 224 2.44 20.15 -1.22
CA TRP A 224 2.27 21.37 -0.46
C TRP A 224 1.92 21.09 0.99
N ARG A 225 2.51 21.89 1.89
CA ARG A 225 2.16 21.85 3.31
C ARG A 225 1.05 22.87 3.59
N TYR A 226 -0.14 22.37 3.87
CA TYR A 226 -1.28 23.16 4.32
C TYR A 226 -1.42 23.17 5.83
N TRP A 227 -1.99 24.24 6.37
CA TRP A 227 -2.29 24.36 7.80
C TRP A 227 -3.75 24.03 8.07
N VAL A 228 -4.01 22.78 8.47
CA VAL A 228 -5.36 22.28 8.71
C VAL A 228 -5.74 22.49 10.18
N PRO A 229 -6.90 23.10 10.48
CA PRO A 229 -7.37 23.23 11.85
C PRO A 229 -7.69 21.85 12.46
N TYR A 230 -7.40 21.66 13.74
CA TYR A 230 -7.78 20.49 14.50
C TYR A 230 -8.05 20.86 15.97
N THR A 231 -8.87 20.06 16.65
CA THR A 231 -9.11 20.22 18.08
C THR A 231 -8.19 19.27 18.84
N ASP A 232 -7.38 19.79 19.75
CA ASP A 232 -6.54 18.95 20.61
C ASP A 232 -7.36 18.27 21.72
N ALA A 233 -6.74 17.32 22.44
CA ALA A 233 -7.40 16.61 23.54
C ALA A 233 -7.89 17.53 24.68
N SER A 234 -7.44 18.78 24.71
CA SER A 234 -7.86 19.80 25.68
C SER A 234 -9.00 20.70 25.16
N GLY A 235 -9.56 20.39 23.99
CA GLY A 235 -10.64 21.16 23.38
C GLY A 235 -10.20 22.47 22.71
N ARG A 236 -8.89 22.71 22.56
CA ARG A 236 -8.37 23.93 21.93
C ARG A 236 -8.21 23.75 20.43
N GLN A 237 -8.64 24.76 19.68
CA GLN A 237 -8.38 24.84 18.25
C GLN A 237 -6.90 25.13 18.00
N ARG A 238 -6.24 24.24 17.27
CA ARG A 238 -4.86 24.35 16.81
C ARG A 238 -4.80 24.11 15.31
N ARG A 239 -3.62 24.31 14.73
CA ARG A 239 -3.37 23.96 13.33
C ARG A 239 -2.27 22.92 13.26
N LYS A 240 -2.45 21.90 12.44
CA LYS A 240 -1.42 20.92 12.11
C LYS A 240 -1.03 21.08 10.65
N GLY A 241 0.25 20.88 10.36
CA GLY A 241 0.70 20.78 8.97
C GLY A 241 0.17 19.47 8.39
N ALA A 242 -0.56 19.53 7.29
CA ALA A 242 -0.91 18.38 6.47
C ALA A 242 -0.24 18.58 5.10
N LYS A 243 0.48 17.55 4.65
CA LYS A 243 1.05 17.52 3.31
C LYS A 243 -0.01 17.01 2.34
N MET A 244 -0.10 17.62 1.17
CA MET A 244 -1.07 17.27 0.12
C MET A 244 -0.37 17.36 -1.23
N TRP A 245 -0.55 16.37 -2.07
CA TRP A 245 -0.11 16.41 -3.46
C TRP A 245 -1.12 17.21 -4.29
N CYS A 246 -0.66 18.31 -4.88
CA CYS A 246 -1.48 19.22 -5.67
C CYS A 246 -1.12 19.10 -7.14
N LEU A 247 -2.13 18.94 -8.00
CA LEU A 247 -1.95 18.84 -9.44
C LEU A 247 -1.71 20.24 -10.03
N GLY A 248 -0.66 20.39 -10.82
CA GLY A 248 -0.33 21.61 -11.53
C GLY A 248 0.22 21.33 -12.93
N THR A 249 0.04 22.28 -13.85
CA THR A 249 0.62 22.19 -15.20
C THR A 249 1.85 23.08 -15.30
N VAL A 250 2.97 22.55 -15.79
CA VAL A 250 4.15 23.37 -16.10
C VAL A 250 3.85 24.24 -17.31
N VAL A 251 3.96 25.56 -17.16
CA VAL A 251 3.75 26.50 -18.27
C VAL A 251 5.05 27.12 -18.79
N GLN A 252 6.09 27.16 -17.97
CA GLN A 252 7.37 27.77 -18.34
C GLN A 252 8.52 27.20 -17.52
N ILE A 253 9.72 27.12 -18.10
CA ILE A 253 10.95 26.75 -17.40
C ILE A 253 11.89 27.94 -17.32
N ALA A 254 12.55 28.11 -16.18
CA ALA A 254 13.56 29.12 -15.94
C ALA A 254 14.88 28.79 -16.66
N ASN A 255 14.89 28.85 -17.98
CA ASN A 255 16.06 28.56 -18.83
C ASN A 255 17.00 29.77 -19.05
N GLY A 256 16.75 30.90 -18.37
CA GLY A 256 17.56 32.12 -18.50
C GLY A 256 17.30 32.94 -19.77
N THR A 257 16.37 32.53 -20.63
CA THR A 257 15.88 33.35 -21.74
C THR A 257 14.67 34.18 -21.27
N THR A 258 14.67 35.47 -21.61
CA THR A 258 13.60 36.39 -21.20
C THR A 258 12.58 36.44 -22.34
N ASP A 259 11.43 35.77 -22.18
CA ASP A 259 10.33 35.94 -23.12
C ASP A 259 9.80 37.37 -23.04
N LYS A 260 9.84 38.08 -24.16
CA LYS A 260 9.36 39.47 -24.29
C LYS A 260 7.83 39.60 -24.34
N GLN A 261 7.10 38.49 -24.26
CA GLN A 261 5.65 38.46 -24.49
C GLN A 261 4.82 38.93 -23.29
N GLU A 262 5.36 38.97 -22.07
CA GLU A 262 4.68 39.52 -20.87
C GLU A 262 5.50 40.67 -20.24
N PRO A 263 5.39 41.91 -20.77
CA PRO A 263 6.18 43.06 -20.30
C PRO A 263 5.92 43.45 -18.83
N ASP A 264 4.77 43.06 -18.27
CA ASP A 264 4.36 43.43 -16.90
C ASP A 264 4.76 42.40 -15.82
N LYS A 265 5.34 41.25 -16.21
CA LYS A 265 5.72 40.16 -15.29
C LYS A 265 7.20 39.78 -15.45
N PRO A 266 8.13 40.56 -14.87
CA PRO A 266 9.54 40.25 -15.01
C PRO A 266 9.90 39.07 -14.11
N ARG A 267 10.40 37.95 -14.66
CA ARG A 267 11.51 37.17 -14.07
C ARG A 267 11.90 35.94 -14.90
N CYS A 268 13.09 36.00 -15.50
CA CYS A 268 14.21 35.13 -15.13
C CYS A 268 15.53 35.73 -15.65
N LYS A 269 16.06 36.75 -14.95
CA LYS A 269 17.35 37.39 -15.31
C LYS A 269 18.58 36.55 -14.90
N LYS A 270 18.41 35.49 -14.11
CA LYS A 270 19.48 34.63 -13.62
C LYS A 270 19.10 33.18 -13.87
N LEU A 271 20.02 32.41 -14.46
CA LEU A 271 19.96 30.95 -14.49
C LEU A 271 19.81 30.45 -13.05
N ALA A 272 18.66 29.86 -12.73
CA ALA A 272 18.54 29.09 -11.50
C ALA A 272 19.35 27.81 -11.71
N LYS A 273 20.34 27.55 -10.85
CA LYS A 273 21.17 26.33 -10.91
C LYS A 273 20.33 25.05 -10.77
N ALA A 274 19.17 25.16 -10.13
CA ALA A 274 18.13 24.14 -10.10
C ALA A 274 16.97 24.65 -10.96
N GLY A 275 16.54 23.86 -11.95
CA GLY A 275 15.49 24.24 -12.89
C GLY A 275 14.21 24.63 -12.14
N ALA A 276 13.89 25.93 -12.16
CA ALA A 276 12.63 26.41 -11.61
C ALA A 276 11.56 26.32 -12.70
N ALA A 277 10.39 25.82 -12.34
CA ALA A 277 9.24 25.69 -13.23
C ALA A 277 8.14 26.65 -12.78
N ARG A 278 7.54 27.37 -13.72
CA ARG A 278 6.32 28.12 -13.49
C ARG A 278 5.15 27.16 -13.62
N ILE A 279 4.43 26.99 -12.53
CA ILE A 279 3.29 26.09 -12.44
C ILE A 279 2.01 26.90 -12.53
N ARG A 280 1.07 26.43 -13.33
CA ARG A 280 -0.32 26.87 -13.33
C ARG A 280 -1.11 25.92 -12.45
N TRP A 281 -1.71 26.48 -11.40
CA TRP A 281 -2.60 25.77 -10.49
C TRP A 281 -4.04 25.99 -10.95
N PRO A 282 -4.80 24.91 -11.24
CA PRO A 282 -6.22 25.05 -11.53
C PRO A 282 -6.95 25.61 -10.30
N ALA A 283 -8.10 26.24 -10.52
CA ALA A 283 -8.96 26.67 -9.42
C ALA A 283 -9.43 25.45 -8.61
N ASP A 284 -9.38 25.56 -7.29
CA ASP A 284 -9.84 24.53 -6.35
C ASP A 284 -11.07 25.07 -5.61
N ALA A 285 -12.26 24.60 -6.02
CA ALA A 285 -13.53 25.01 -5.44
C ALA A 285 -13.72 24.47 -4.01
N GLU A 286 -13.08 23.36 -3.64
CA GLU A 286 -13.17 22.80 -2.29
C GLU A 286 -12.39 23.65 -1.28
N ARG A 287 -11.32 24.32 -1.74
CA ARG A 287 -10.44 25.16 -0.92
C ARG A 287 -10.65 26.67 -1.10
N ASP A 288 -11.57 27.07 -1.99
CA ASP A 288 -11.80 28.48 -2.36
C ASP A 288 -10.52 29.16 -2.90
N GLU A 289 -9.72 28.41 -3.66
CA GLU A 289 -8.47 28.89 -4.26
C GLU A 289 -8.70 29.22 -5.75
N PRO A 290 -8.44 30.47 -6.19
CA PRO A 290 -8.55 30.81 -7.60
C PRO A 290 -7.41 30.20 -8.42
N GLU A 291 -7.60 30.14 -9.74
CA GLU A 291 -6.50 29.82 -10.66
C GLU A 291 -5.31 30.76 -10.39
N SER A 292 -4.14 30.18 -10.20
CA SER A 292 -2.95 30.93 -9.80
C SER A 292 -1.69 30.39 -10.46
N TRP A 293 -0.61 31.17 -10.36
CA TRP A 293 0.70 30.79 -10.91
C TRP A 293 1.78 31.02 -9.86
N SER A 294 2.64 30.04 -9.65
CA SER A 294 3.82 30.17 -8.80
C SER A 294 5.06 29.60 -9.50
N TRP A 295 6.23 30.01 -9.02
CA TRP A 295 7.51 29.45 -9.45
C TRP A 295 7.99 28.46 -8.39
N GLU A 296 8.17 27.20 -8.80
CA GLU A 296 8.63 26.13 -7.94
C GLU A 296 10.03 25.67 -8.34
N ILE A 297 10.86 25.38 -7.35
CA ILE A 297 12.23 24.87 -7.58
C ILE A 297 12.15 23.34 -7.60
N LEU A 298 12.24 22.76 -8.79
CA LEU A 298 12.17 21.32 -8.98
C LEU A 298 13.60 20.75 -8.93
N THR A 299 13.98 20.21 -7.77
CA THR A 299 15.28 19.55 -7.58
C THR A 299 15.13 18.04 -7.71
N GLU A 300 16.16 17.37 -8.22
CA GLU A 300 16.21 15.89 -8.24
C GLU A 300 16.10 15.31 -6.83
N ALA A 301 16.67 15.99 -5.82
CA ALA A 301 16.65 15.56 -4.43
C ALA A 301 15.24 15.47 -3.81
N ASN A 302 14.28 16.25 -4.31
CA ASN A 302 12.90 16.27 -3.81
C ASN A 302 11.94 15.56 -4.78
N PHE A 303 12.47 14.84 -5.77
CA PHE A 303 11.65 14.10 -6.72
C PHE A 303 11.08 12.84 -6.05
N ASN A 304 9.77 12.65 -6.18
CA ASN A 304 9.01 11.56 -5.57
C ASN A 304 9.15 11.43 -4.04
N ASP A 305 9.53 12.52 -3.37
CA ASP A 305 9.69 12.58 -1.92
C ASP A 305 8.51 13.30 -1.27
N ASP A 306 8.05 12.79 -0.12
CA ASP A 306 6.96 13.40 0.66
C ASP A 306 7.53 14.55 1.50
N VAL A 307 8.02 15.59 0.85
CA VAL A 307 8.52 16.82 1.49
C VAL A 307 7.80 18.03 0.91
N HIS A 308 7.83 19.16 1.62
CA HIS A 308 7.28 20.38 1.05
C HIS A 308 8.06 20.76 -0.21
N ILE A 309 7.35 20.99 -1.32
CA ILE A 309 7.90 21.19 -2.68
C ILE A 309 8.53 19.89 -3.23
N GLY A 310 8.19 18.74 -2.64
CA GLY A 310 8.35 17.44 -3.30
C GLY A 310 7.55 17.43 -4.59
N TRP A 311 8.05 16.79 -5.64
CA TRP A 311 7.38 16.81 -6.94
C TRP A 311 7.49 15.48 -7.66
N ARG A 312 6.50 15.15 -8.48
CA ARG A 312 6.49 13.94 -9.30
C ARG A 312 5.62 14.12 -10.55
N LEU A 313 5.73 13.21 -11.51
CA LEU A 313 4.78 13.18 -12.62
C LEU A 313 3.41 12.73 -12.10
N SER A 314 2.36 13.42 -12.53
CA SER A 314 0.98 13.03 -12.22
C SER A 314 0.60 11.70 -12.89
N GLU A 315 -0.43 11.04 -12.38
CA GLU A 315 -1.00 9.84 -13.00
C GLU A 315 -1.36 10.06 -14.49
N GLY A 316 -1.95 11.22 -14.82
CA GLY A 316 -2.31 11.59 -16.19
C GLY A 316 -1.10 11.69 -17.11
N GLU A 317 -0.02 12.29 -16.63
CA GLU A 317 1.22 12.44 -17.38
C GLU A 317 1.95 11.11 -17.57
N LEU A 318 1.97 10.24 -16.54
CA LEU A 318 2.52 8.89 -16.64
C LEU A 318 1.81 8.06 -17.71
N ARG A 319 0.47 8.10 -17.73
CA ARG A 319 -0.35 7.45 -18.78
C ARG A 319 -0.04 7.98 -20.18
N ARG A 320 0.07 9.31 -20.32
CA ARG A 320 0.39 9.97 -21.59
C ARG A 320 1.75 9.50 -22.13
N ARG A 321 2.77 9.47 -21.28
CA ARG A 321 4.13 9.02 -21.64
C ARG A 321 4.18 7.53 -21.97
N ALA A 322 3.44 6.69 -21.23
CA ALA A 322 3.33 5.26 -21.51
C ALA A 322 2.65 4.98 -22.86
N GLY A 323 1.58 5.71 -23.19
CA GLY A 323 0.90 5.63 -24.49
C GLY A 323 1.81 6.03 -25.65
N ALA A 324 2.57 7.11 -25.50
CA ALA A 324 3.53 7.57 -26.51
C ALA A 324 4.64 6.54 -26.78
N ARG A 325 5.12 5.83 -25.75
CA ARG A 325 6.11 4.75 -25.89
C ARG A 325 5.57 3.55 -26.68
N LYS A 326 4.33 3.13 -26.44
CA LYS A 326 3.71 2.02 -27.18
C LYS A 326 3.50 2.33 -28.66
N GLY A 327 3.09 3.56 -28.99
CA GLY A 327 2.93 3.99 -30.39
C GLY A 327 4.25 4.02 -31.17
N ARG A 328 5.37 4.33 -30.50
CA ARG A 328 6.70 4.38 -31.12
C ARG A 328 7.37 3.02 -31.29
N ALA A 329 6.97 2.02 -30.50
CA ALA A 329 7.42 0.63 -30.65
C ALA A 329 6.61 -0.18 -31.68
N ALA A 330 5.45 0.35 -32.11
CA ALA A 330 4.58 -0.25 -33.11
C ALA A 330 4.78 0.33 -34.53
N MET A 331 5.67 1.31 -34.69
CA MET A 331 6.17 1.82 -35.98
C MET A 331 7.55 1.23 -36.28
#